data_AF-A0A3G1LSS2-F1
#
_entry.id   AF-A0A3G1LSS2-F1
#
_cell.length_a   1.000
_cell.length_b   1.000
_cell.length_c   1.000
_cell.angle_alpha   90.00
_cell.angle_beta   90.00
_cell.angle_gamma   90.00
#
_symmetry.space_group_name_H-M   'P 1'
#
loop_
_entity.id
_entity.type
_entity.pdbx_description
1 polymer ?
#
loop_
_entity_poly.entity_id
_entity_poly.type
_entity_poly.pdbx_seq_one_letter_code
_entity_poly.pdbx_strand_id
1 'polypeptide(L)' 'KDTGLVVDPEKEVTVTSGCTEAIAATVLGLINPGDEVILFAPFYDSYEATLSMAGAKIKSIT' A
#
# COMPACT_ATOMS: atom_id res chain seq x y z
N LYS A 1 -9.11 18.63 -4.23
CA LYS A 1 -10.49 18.09 -4.32
C LYS A 1 -10.80 17.68 -5.77
N ASP A 2 -9.76 17.37 -6.57
CA ASP A 2 -9.77 17.59 -8.03
C ASP A 2 -9.09 16.43 -8.78
N THR A 3 -9.18 15.20 -8.25
CA THR A 3 -8.52 14.03 -8.86
C THR A 3 -9.20 13.57 -10.16
N GLY A 4 -10.41 14.06 -10.46
CA GLY A 4 -11.21 13.65 -11.63
C GLY A 4 -11.75 12.22 -11.56
N LEU A 5 -11.48 11.49 -10.47
CA LEU A 5 -11.92 10.11 -10.28
C LEU A 5 -13.38 10.07 -9.82
N VAL A 6 -14.19 9.27 -10.51
CA VAL A 6 -15.54 8.90 -10.06
C VAL A 6 -15.41 7.59 -9.30
N VAL A 7 -15.78 7.60 -8.01
CA VAL A 7 -15.71 6.41 -7.13
C VAL A 7 -17.05 6.18 -6.45
N ASP A 8 -17.43 4.92 -6.26
CA ASP A 8 -18.60 4.50 -5.47
C ASP A 8 -18.25 4.58 -3.98
N PRO A 9 -18.87 5.51 -3.20
CA PRO A 9 -18.51 5.71 -1.80
C PRO A 9 -18.76 4.48 -0.91
N GLU A 10 -19.68 3.59 -1.30
CA GLU A 10 -20.02 2.42 -0.49
C GLU A 10 -19.13 1.21 -0.79
N LYS A 11 -18.44 1.20 -1.93
CA LYS A 11 -17.66 0.03 -2.40
C LYS A 11 -16.17 0.30 -2.56
N GLU A 12 -15.79 1.54 -2.81
CA GLU A 12 -14.43 1.91 -3.21
C GLU A 12 -13.78 2.90 -2.24
N VAL A 13 -14.49 3.32 -1.19
CA VAL A 13 -13.97 4.20 -0.13
C VAL A 13 -14.01 3.48 1.20
N THR A 14 -12.88 3.51 1.91
CA THR A 14 -12.77 2.97 3.28
C THR A 14 -12.14 4.03 4.17
N VAL A 15 -12.81 4.37 5.27
CA VAL A 15 -12.28 5.28 6.28
C VAL A 15 -11.32 4.51 7.19
N THR A 16 -10.12 5.04 7.39
CA THR A 16 -9.08 4.47 8.26
C THR A 16 -8.63 5.49 9.30
N SER A 17 -7.89 5.04 10.32
CA SER A 17 -7.22 5.92 11.31
C SER A 17 -5.94 6.52 10.72
N GLY A 18 -6.09 7.23 9.61
CA GLY A 18 -5.00 7.89 8.89
C GLY A 18 -4.37 7.05 7.78
N CYS A 19 -3.46 7.69 7.04
CA CYS A 19 -2.86 7.11 5.84
C CYS A 19 -1.90 5.95 6.15
N THR A 20 -1.20 5.99 7.28
CA THR A 20 -0.29 4.92 7.69
C THR A 20 -1.05 3.61 7.92
N GLU A 21 -2.23 3.66 8.55
CA GLU A 21 -3.09 2.48 8.68
C GLU A 21 -3.57 2.01 7.30
N ALA A 22 -4.01 2.94 6.42
CA ALA A 22 -4.49 2.57 5.08
C ALA A 22 -3.43 1.81 4.27
N ILE A 23 -2.17 2.24 4.33
CA ILE A 23 -1.04 1.55 3.69
C ILE A 23 -0.90 0.13 4.25
N ALA A 24 -0.83 -0.01 5.58
CA ALA A 24 -0.67 -1.31 6.22
C ALA A 24 -1.84 -2.25 5.91
N ALA A 25 -3.08 -1.77 6.02
CA ALA A 25 -4.28 -2.54 5.72
C ALA A 25 -4.33 -2.99 4.26
N THR A 26 -3.95 -2.11 3.32
CA THR A 26 -3.89 -2.43 1.89
C THR A 26 -2.84 -3.51 1.61
N VAL A 27 -1.63 -3.36 2.14
CA VAL A 27 -0.54 -4.33 1.93
C VAL A 27 -0.90 -5.69 2.53
N LEU A 28 -1.36 -5.73 3.78
CA LEU A 28 -1.74 -6.98 4.45
C LEU A 28 -2.98 -7.64 3.85
N GLY A 29 -3.87 -6.88 3.23
CA GLY A 29 -5.09 -7.40 2.61
C GLY A 29 -4.89 -7.90 1.17
N LEU A 30 -3.90 -7.36 0.45
CA LEU A 30 -3.70 -7.65 -0.98
C LEU A 30 -2.48 -8.52 -1.28
N ILE A 31 -1.45 -8.50 -0.43
CA ILE A 31 -0.16 -9.14 -0.71
C ILE A 31 -0.05 -10.48 0.00
N ASN A 32 0.40 -11.51 -0.71
CA ASN A 32 0.71 -12.81 -0.13
C ASN A 32 2.21 -12.97 0.12
N PRO A 33 2.62 -13.81 1.09
CA PRO A 33 4.02 -14.12 1.30
C PRO A 33 4.70 -14.66 0.03
N GLY A 34 5.82 -14.04 -0.35
CA GLY A 34 6.60 -14.39 -1.53
C GLY A 34 6.30 -13.57 -2.79
N ASP A 35 5.22 -12.77 -2.81
CA ASP A 35 4.92 -11.85 -3.91
C ASP A 35 6.02 -10.80 -4.08
N GLU A 36 6.40 -10.49 -5.33
CA GLU A 36 7.38 -9.45 -5.62
C GLU A 36 6.70 -8.08 -5.72
N VAL A 37 7.21 -7.09 -4.99
CA VAL A 37 6.71 -5.71 -5.01
C VAL A 37 7.83 -4.74 -5.37
N ILE A 38 7.57 -3.91 -6.38
CA ILE A 38 8.52 -2.93 -6.91
C ILE A 38 8.40 -1.63 -6.11
N LEU A 39 9.51 -1.12 -5.57
CA LEU A 39 9.58 0.17 -4.91
C LEU A 39 10.51 1.12 -5.67
N PHE A 40 10.03 2.32 -5.99
CA PHE A 40 10.85 3.37 -6.61
C PHE A 40 11.46 4.28 -5.55
N ALA A 41 12.78 4.38 -5.51
CA ALA A 41 13.48 5.23 -4.56
C ALA A 41 13.55 6.70 -5.03
N PRO A 42 13.50 7.68 -4.11
CA PRO A 42 13.30 7.52 -2.67
C PRO A 42 11.83 7.23 -2.33
N PHE A 43 11.62 6.33 -1.36
CA PHE A 43 10.29 5.94 -0.91
C PHE A 43 10.08 6.22 0.58
N TYR A 44 8.82 6.22 1.00
CA TYR A 44 8.43 6.32 2.40
C TYR A 44 8.76 5.00 3.15
N ASP A 45 9.37 5.10 4.32
CA ASP A 45 9.86 3.98 5.13
C ASP A 45 8.76 2.96 5.50
N SER A 46 7.54 3.43 5.73
CA SER A 46 6.39 2.58 6.04
C SER A 46 6.07 1.55 4.94
N TYR A 47 6.41 1.81 3.68
CA TYR A 47 6.18 0.84 2.60
C TYR A 47 7.03 -0.41 2.79
N GLU A 48 8.33 -0.24 3.02
CA GLU A 48 9.25 -1.37 3.22
C GLU A 48 8.90 -2.17 4.49
N ALA A 49 8.55 -1.46 5.57
CA ALA A 49 8.15 -2.09 6.83
C ALA A 49 6.90 -2.98 6.66
N THR A 50 5.84 -2.45 6.04
CA THR A 50 4.57 -3.17 5.86
C THR A 50 4.69 -4.32 4.85
N LEU A 51 5.47 -4.16 3.78
CA LEU A 51 5.76 -5.23 2.82
C LEU A 51 6.56 -6.37 3.45
N SER A 52 7.53 -6.03 4.31
CA SER A 52 8.28 -7.02 5.07
C SER A 52 7.39 -7.81 6.02
N MET A 53 6.43 -7.14 6.68
CA MET A 53 5.42 -7.80 7.53
C MET A 53 4.53 -8.77 6.73
N ALA A 54 4.18 -8.44 5.48
CA ALA A 54 3.42 -9.32 4.60
C ALA A 54 4.25 -10.48 4.01
N GLY A 55 5.57 -10.52 4.25
CA GLY A 55 6.46 -11.53 3.69
C GLY A 55 6.74 -11.35 2.20
N ALA A 56 6.59 -10.13 1.68
CA ALA A 56 6.84 -9.81 0.27
C ALA A 56 8.34 -9.80 -0.06
N LYS A 57 8.68 -10.06 -1.32
CA LYS A 57 10.01 -9.85 -1.89
C LYS A 57 10.10 -8.44 -2.46
N ILE A 58 10.88 -7.58 -1.83
CA ILE A 58 10.98 -6.17 -2.21
C ILE A 58 12.05 -6.01 -3.30
N LYS A 59 11.69 -5.35 -4.40
CA LYS A 59 12.60 -5.01 -5.49
C LYS A 59 12.67 -3.49 -5.68
N SER A 60 13.71 -2.89 -5.11
CA SER A 60 13.91 -1.45 -5.20
C SER A 60 14.56 -1.04 -6.53
N ILE A 61 14.02 -0.01 -7.16
CA ILE A 61 14.57 0.66 -8.34
C ILE A 61 15.07 2.03 -7.89
N THR A 62 16.36 2.31 -8.12
CA THR A 62 17.03 3.57 -7.73
C THR A 62 17.51 4.31 -8.98
#